data_AF-A0AAV3WVZ0-F1
#
_entry.id   AF-A0AAV3WVZ0-F1
#
_cell.length_a   1.000
_cell.length_b   1.000
_cell.length_c   1.000
_cell.angle_alpha   90.00
_cell.angle_beta   90.00
_cell.angle_gamma   90.00
#
_symmetry.space_group_name_H-M   'P 1'
#
loop_
_entity.id
_entity.type
_entity.pdbx_description
1 polymer ?
#
loop_
_entity_poly.entity_id
_entity_poly.type
_entity_poly.pdbx_seq_one_letter_code
_entity_poly.pdbx_strand_id
1 'polypeptide(L)'
;MISEITITDEFWKRYIELIKNEMIPFQWDVLHDQGNITIDKERNDASIPSDKSHAIENFKIAAGRSEGHHYGWLFQDSDVYKWLESAANVYSIAQDEKLKEMMDEVVDLLEDAQDEDGYLSTFYQIDAPELKFRRLFESHELYCAGHLIEAAIAYQAATNDDRLIQVVEKLIRCIQNHFGSEKGKINGADGHQEIELALVKLYEVTQNEEYLELSKWFLEIRGQDPEFYQKQLDENRKLGLGKEHPFSINTVYYQAHKPVYEQEEAAGHAVRLVYMAAAMADVAYHTKNKKMLTAAKRIWKNIVKKRMYITGGIGSTVLGEAFTFDYDLPNDTMYCETCASIGLMFFAKAMLKN
;
A
#
# COMPACT_ATOMS: atom_id res chain seq x y z
N MET A 1 8.56 15.10 21.91
CA MET A 1 8.91 14.84 20.50
C MET A 1 10.29 15.41 20.26
N ILE A 2 11.22 14.61 19.74
CA ILE A 2 12.46 15.15 19.19
C ILE A 2 12.02 15.84 17.89
N SER A 3 12.05 17.18 17.87
CA SER A 3 11.49 17.98 16.78
C SER A 3 12.43 18.13 15.59
N GLU A 4 13.69 17.72 15.73
CA GLU A 4 14.70 17.85 14.68
C GLU A 4 15.75 16.74 14.85
N ILE A 5 15.92 15.90 13.84
CA ILE A 5 16.90 14.81 13.81
C ILE A 5 17.83 15.04 12.64
N THR A 6 19.12 15.24 12.93
CA THR A 6 20.17 15.31 11.90
C THR A 6 20.99 14.03 11.90
N ILE A 7 21.04 13.34 10.76
CA ILE A 7 21.86 12.13 10.60
C ILE A 7 23.31 12.56 10.35
N THR A 8 24.20 12.24 11.29
CA THR A 8 25.62 12.60 11.22
C THR A 8 26.55 11.44 10.84
N ASP A 9 26.05 10.21 10.91
CA ASP A 9 26.77 8.97 10.60
C ASP A 9 27.12 8.85 9.09
N GLU A 10 28.32 8.38 8.79
CA GLU A 10 28.85 8.25 7.42
C GLU A 10 28.19 7.13 6.62
N PHE A 11 27.80 6.03 7.28
CA PHE A 11 27.15 4.90 6.62
C PHE A 11 25.79 5.31 6.06
N TRP A 12 24.97 6.02 6.85
CA TRP A 12 23.64 6.46 6.42
C TRP A 12 23.68 7.66 5.48
N LYS A 13 24.58 8.62 5.70
CA LYS A 13 24.76 9.75 4.78
C LYS A 13 25.04 9.29 3.36
N ARG A 14 25.92 8.31 3.18
CA ARG A 14 26.21 7.72 1.87
C ARG A 14 24.96 7.23 1.15
N TYR A 15 24.03 6.57 1.85
CA TYR A 15 22.79 6.10 1.24
C TYR A 15 21.81 7.24 0.96
N ILE A 16 21.71 8.23 1.84
CA ILE A 16 20.87 9.42 1.62
C ILE A 16 21.34 10.19 0.38
N GLU A 17 22.65 10.36 0.22
CA GLU A 17 23.24 10.99 -0.97
C GLU A 17 23.02 10.17 -2.24
N LEU A 18 23.16 8.84 -2.17
CA LEU A 18 22.85 7.94 -3.29
C LEU A 18 21.36 8.05 -3.69
N ILE A 19 20.46 8.09 -2.71
CA ILE A 19 19.03 8.22 -2.94
C ILE A 19 18.73 9.56 -3.64
N LYS A 20 19.28 10.65 -3.10
CA LYS A 20 19.07 11.99 -3.64
C LYS A 20 19.60 12.12 -5.07
N ASN A 21 20.85 11.72 -5.29
CA ASN A 21 21.58 12.08 -6.51
C ASN A 21 21.37 11.07 -7.65
N GLU A 22 21.09 9.80 -7.32
CA GLU A 22 20.98 8.73 -8.31
C GLU A 22 19.58 8.12 -8.34
N MET A 23 19.06 7.66 -7.19
CA MET A 23 17.82 6.88 -7.15
C MET A 23 16.59 7.69 -7.56
N ILE A 24 16.37 8.86 -6.93
CA ILE A 24 15.19 9.70 -7.17
C ILE A 24 15.13 10.20 -8.62
N PRO A 25 16.21 10.74 -9.21
CA PRO A 25 16.24 11.12 -10.62
C PRO A 25 16.04 9.94 -11.57
N PHE A 26 16.68 8.81 -11.31
CA PHE A 26 16.51 7.61 -12.15
C PHE A 26 15.07 7.11 -12.14
N GLN A 27 14.45 7.01 -10.96
CA GLN A 27 13.06 6.58 -10.84
C GLN A 27 12.11 7.57 -11.53
N TRP A 28 12.37 8.87 -11.42
CA TRP A 28 11.59 9.89 -12.12
C TRP A 28 11.59 9.67 -13.63
N ASP A 29 12.77 9.48 -14.22
CA ASP A 29 12.90 9.22 -15.66
C ASP A 29 12.16 7.93 -16.05
N VAL A 30 12.21 6.88 -15.21
CA VAL A 30 11.47 5.63 -15.44
C VAL A 30 9.95 5.84 -15.39
N LEU A 31 9.44 6.56 -14.38
CA LEU A 31 8.00 6.85 -14.24
C LEU A 31 7.45 7.67 -15.43
N HIS A 32 8.32 8.42 -16.10
CA HIS A 32 8.03 9.21 -17.30
C HIS A 32 8.27 8.48 -18.62
N ASP A 33 8.63 7.19 -18.59
CA ASP A 33 9.05 6.41 -19.76
C ASP A 33 10.24 7.03 -20.52
N GLN A 34 11.08 7.80 -19.83
CA GLN A 34 12.31 8.43 -20.35
C GLN A 34 13.57 7.65 -19.97
N GLY A 35 13.50 6.81 -18.93
CA GLY A 35 14.58 5.97 -18.46
C GLY A 35 14.83 4.77 -19.36
N ASN A 36 16.10 4.45 -19.63
CA ASN A 36 16.48 3.24 -20.34
C ASN A 36 16.60 2.07 -19.36
N ILE A 37 15.58 1.22 -19.28
CA ILE A 37 15.53 0.07 -18.36
C ILE A 37 15.38 -1.25 -19.09
N THR A 38 15.85 -2.31 -18.43
CA THR A 38 15.56 -3.69 -18.81
C THR A 38 14.90 -4.36 -17.61
N ILE A 39 13.65 -4.80 -17.78
CA ILE A 39 12.89 -5.46 -16.73
C ILE A 39 13.05 -6.96 -16.93
N ASP A 40 13.64 -7.64 -15.94
CA ASP A 40 13.68 -9.10 -15.92
C ASP A 40 12.28 -9.65 -15.70
N LYS A 41 11.85 -10.58 -16.57
CA LYS A 41 10.55 -11.22 -16.44
C LYS A 41 10.58 -12.20 -15.28
N GLU A 42 10.04 -11.78 -14.14
CA GLU A 42 10.08 -12.52 -12.89
C GLU A 42 9.49 -13.95 -13.00
N ARG A 43 8.60 -14.21 -13.97
CA ARG A 43 7.83 -15.47 -14.06
C ARG A 43 7.62 -16.02 -15.47
N ASN A 44 8.32 -15.50 -16.50
CA ASN A 44 8.04 -15.79 -17.92
C ASN A 44 6.56 -15.61 -18.31
N ASP A 45 5.83 -14.78 -17.57
CA ASP A 45 4.43 -14.50 -17.82
C ASP A 45 4.33 -13.29 -18.77
N ALA A 46 3.72 -13.53 -19.94
CA ALA A 46 3.55 -12.50 -20.96
C ALA A 46 2.50 -11.45 -20.60
N SER A 47 1.69 -11.68 -19.56
CA SER A 47 0.71 -10.72 -19.05
C SER A 47 1.33 -9.66 -18.12
N ILE A 48 2.55 -9.87 -17.63
CA ILE A 48 3.25 -8.92 -16.76
C ILE A 48 3.82 -7.78 -17.62
N PRO A 49 3.40 -6.52 -17.41
CA PRO A 49 3.96 -5.36 -18.08
C PRO A 49 5.46 -5.29 -17.83
N SER A 50 6.27 -5.24 -18.90
CA SER A 50 7.74 -5.30 -18.80
C SER A 50 8.48 -4.37 -19.77
N ASP A 51 7.77 -3.55 -20.54
CA ASP A 51 8.38 -2.69 -21.55
C ASP A 51 8.70 -1.27 -21.03
N LYS A 52 7.87 -0.74 -20.12
CA LYS A 52 7.93 0.64 -19.60
C LYS A 52 7.15 0.78 -18.29
N SER A 53 7.09 1.97 -17.68
CA SER A 53 6.31 2.21 -16.46
C SER A 53 4.92 2.76 -16.76
N HIS A 54 4.84 3.86 -17.51
CA HIS A 54 3.63 4.62 -17.84
C HIS A 54 2.89 5.25 -16.65
N ALA A 55 3.46 5.22 -15.45
CA ALA A 55 2.73 5.63 -14.24
C ALA A 55 2.29 7.10 -14.28
N ILE A 56 3.15 8.02 -14.73
CA ILE A 56 2.77 9.45 -14.85
C ILE A 56 1.81 9.67 -16.02
N GLU A 57 1.96 8.91 -17.11
CA GLU A 57 1.07 9.04 -18.26
C GLU A 57 -0.35 8.55 -17.93
N ASN A 58 -0.51 7.51 -17.11
CA ASN A 58 -1.81 7.08 -16.62
C ASN A 58 -2.54 8.23 -15.89
N PHE A 59 -1.85 8.98 -15.02
CA PHE A 59 -2.45 10.15 -14.38
C PHE A 59 -2.75 11.29 -15.37
N LYS A 60 -1.91 11.52 -16.39
CA LYS A 60 -2.21 12.50 -17.45
C LYS A 60 -3.47 12.14 -18.22
N ILE A 61 -3.67 10.86 -18.51
CA ILE A 61 -4.90 10.37 -19.17
C ILE A 61 -6.10 10.55 -18.23
N ALA A 62 -6.00 10.15 -16.96
CA ALA A 62 -7.07 10.33 -15.98
C ALA A 62 -7.45 11.80 -15.77
N ALA A 63 -6.47 12.70 -15.79
CA ALA A 63 -6.65 14.16 -15.71
C ALA A 63 -7.19 14.80 -17.01
N GLY A 64 -7.39 14.02 -18.08
CA GLY A 64 -7.77 14.55 -19.40
C GLY A 64 -6.69 15.44 -20.05
N ARG A 65 -5.44 15.37 -19.56
CA ARG A 65 -4.26 16.05 -20.12
C ARG A 65 -3.62 15.27 -21.28
N SER A 66 -4.01 14.00 -21.46
CA SER A 66 -3.59 13.11 -22.56
C SER A 66 -4.72 12.15 -22.94
N GLU A 67 -4.62 11.50 -24.09
CA GLU A 67 -5.53 10.45 -24.55
C GLU A 67 -4.83 9.10 -24.55
N GLY A 68 -5.48 8.05 -24.07
CA GLY A 68 -4.90 6.71 -24.06
C GLY A 68 -5.67 5.71 -23.20
N HIS A 69 -5.05 4.57 -22.96
CA HIS A 69 -5.50 3.51 -22.06
C HIS A 69 -4.52 3.36 -20.91
N HIS A 70 -4.95 2.74 -19.82
CA HIS A 70 -4.06 2.41 -18.71
C HIS A 70 -2.97 1.44 -19.18
N TYR A 71 -1.76 1.60 -18.67
CA TYR A 71 -0.70 0.62 -18.81
C TYR A 71 -0.01 0.36 -17.47
N GLY A 72 0.43 -0.88 -17.26
CA GLY A 72 1.06 -1.31 -16.02
C GLY A 72 0.13 -2.13 -15.15
N TRP A 73 0.49 -2.32 -13.90
CA TRP A 73 -0.32 -3.05 -12.93
C TRP A 73 -1.57 -2.26 -12.54
N LEU A 74 -2.56 -2.94 -11.94
CA LEU A 74 -3.73 -2.26 -11.34
C LEU A 74 -3.33 -1.25 -10.25
N PHE A 75 -2.17 -1.47 -9.64
CA PHE A 75 -1.59 -0.63 -8.57
C PHE A 75 -0.45 0.28 -9.04
N GLN A 76 -0.32 0.53 -10.36
CA GLN A 76 0.77 1.35 -10.92
C GLN A 76 0.84 2.75 -10.30
N ASP A 77 -0.31 3.30 -9.88
CA ASP A 77 -0.44 4.57 -9.17
C ASP A 77 0.45 4.65 -7.92
N SER A 78 0.58 3.52 -7.20
CA SER A 78 1.38 3.45 -5.97
C SER A 78 2.87 3.72 -6.21
N ASP A 79 3.39 3.53 -7.43
CA ASP A 79 4.78 3.82 -7.74
C ASP A 79 5.05 5.33 -7.71
N VAL A 80 4.09 6.13 -8.20
CA VAL A 80 4.15 7.61 -8.12
C VAL A 80 4.05 8.06 -6.67
N TYR A 81 3.16 7.45 -5.88
CA TYR A 81 2.97 7.82 -4.47
C TYR A 81 4.20 7.51 -3.62
N LYS A 82 4.79 6.32 -3.77
CA LYS A 82 6.02 5.94 -3.05
C LYS A 82 7.23 6.78 -3.48
N TRP A 83 7.31 7.14 -4.76
CA TRP A 83 8.31 8.08 -5.24
C TRP A 83 8.14 9.46 -4.59
N LEU A 84 6.90 9.97 -4.52
CA LEU A 84 6.60 11.25 -3.89
C LEU A 84 6.89 11.25 -2.38
N GLU A 85 6.55 10.17 -1.67
CA GLU A 85 6.92 10.01 -0.25
C GLU A 85 8.45 10.03 -0.07
N SER A 86 9.18 9.32 -0.92
CA SER A 86 10.65 9.28 -0.87
C SER A 86 11.25 10.65 -1.21
N ALA A 87 10.74 11.33 -2.22
CA ALA A 87 11.14 12.68 -2.62
C ALA A 87 10.91 13.69 -1.48
N ALA A 88 9.76 13.64 -0.83
CA ALA A 88 9.44 14.51 0.30
C ALA A 88 10.38 14.26 1.50
N ASN A 89 10.65 13.00 1.82
CA ASN A 89 11.61 12.64 2.87
C ASN A 89 13.03 13.16 2.54
N VAL A 90 13.48 13.07 1.29
CA VAL A 90 14.78 13.63 0.86
C VAL A 90 14.78 15.16 0.92
N TYR A 91 13.69 15.80 0.46
CA TYR A 91 13.53 17.25 0.49
C TYR A 91 13.60 17.80 1.92
N SER A 92 13.05 17.08 2.90
CA SER A 92 13.12 17.46 4.32
C SER A 92 14.55 17.58 4.87
N ILE A 93 15.52 16.93 4.23
CA ILE A 93 16.94 16.94 4.62
C ILE A 93 17.75 17.91 3.76
N ALA A 94 17.49 17.92 2.45
CA ALA A 94 18.36 18.58 1.47
C ALA A 94 17.83 19.91 0.92
N GLN A 95 16.51 20.18 1.02
CA GLN A 95 15.83 21.38 0.52
C GLN A 95 16.25 21.76 -0.91
N ASP A 96 16.13 20.80 -1.82
CA ASP A 96 16.51 20.96 -3.23
C ASP A 96 15.32 21.50 -4.04
N GLU A 97 15.44 22.70 -4.59
CA GLU A 97 14.36 23.37 -5.34
C GLU A 97 13.92 22.57 -6.57
N LYS A 98 14.85 21.90 -7.27
CA LYS A 98 14.49 21.07 -8.43
C LYS A 98 13.61 19.88 -8.00
N LEU A 99 13.92 19.29 -6.85
CA LEU A 99 13.10 18.22 -6.30
C LEU A 99 11.71 18.73 -5.90
N LYS A 100 11.62 19.96 -5.36
CA LYS A 100 10.33 20.59 -5.06
C LYS A 100 9.47 20.78 -6.32
N GLU A 101 10.06 21.29 -7.40
CA GLU A 101 9.37 21.46 -8.69
C GLU A 101 8.82 20.12 -9.22
N MET A 102 9.60 19.04 -9.14
CA MET A 102 9.16 17.71 -9.56
C MET A 102 8.02 17.17 -8.68
N MET A 103 8.09 17.38 -7.36
CA MET A 103 6.99 17.00 -6.46
C MET A 103 5.72 17.81 -6.72
N ASP A 104 5.85 19.12 -6.97
CA ASP A 104 4.72 20.00 -7.30
C ASP A 104 4.03 19.58 -8.60
N GLU A 105 4.80 19.19 -9.63
CA GLU A 105 4.24 18.66 -10.88
C GLU A 105 3.36 17.43 -10.62
N VAL A 106 3.79 16.54 -9.74
CA VAL A 106 2.98 15.37 -9.34
C VAL A 106 1.74 15.83 -8.59
N VAL A 107 1.85 16.71 -7.59
CA VAL A 107 0.70 17.20 -6.82
C VAL A 107 -0.35 17.84 -7.73
N ASP A 108 0.06 18.73 -8.63
CA ASP A 108 -0.82 19.38 -9.62
C ASP A 108 -1.53 18.35 -10.50
N LEU A 109 -0.84 17.27 -10.86
CA LEU A 109 -1.39 16.21 -11.70
C LEU A 109 -2.40 15.35 -10.92
N LEU A 110 -2.13 15.05 -9.64
CA LEU A 110 -3.05 14.31 -8.78
C LEU A 110 -4.32 15.10 -8.46
N GLU A 111 -4.20 16.43 -8.28
CA GLU A 111 -5.34 17.33 -8.11
C GLU A 111 -6.27 17.30 -9.33
N ASP A 112 -5.72 17.35 -10.55
CA ASP A 112 -6.51 17.29 -11.79
C ASP A 112 -7.08 15.90 -12.09
N ALA A 113 -6.36 14.83 -11.70
CA ALA A 113 -6.78 13.46 -11.96
C ALA A 113 -7.88 12.97 -11.01
N GLN A 114 -8.09 13.60 -9.86
CA GLN A 114 -9.10 13.16 -8.89
C GLN A 114 -10.52 13.45 -9.38
N ASP A 115 -11.39 12.43 -9.37
CA ASP A 115 -12.80 12.58 -9.71
C ASP A 115 -13.53 13.52 -8.72
N GLU A 116 -14.65 14.10 -9.14
CA GLU A 116 -15.43 15.06 -8.33
C GLU A 116 -15.88 14.48 -6.96
N ASP A 117 -16.13 13.18 -6.88
CA ASP A 117 -16.55 12.50 -5.66
C ASP A 117 -15.37 12.15 -4.72
N GLY A 118 -14.14 12.42 -5.15
CA GLY A 118 -12.89 12.15 -4.45
C GLY A 118 -12.19 10.87 -4.87
N TYR A 119 -12.78 10.04 -5.75
CA TYR A 119 -12.16 8.80 -6.22
C TYR A 119 -10.86 9.09 -7.00
N LEU A 120 -9.83 8.26 -6.77
CA LEU A 120 -8.57 8.33 -7.52
C LEU A 120 -7.95 6.93 -7.66
N SER A 121 -8.05 6.38 -8.85
CA SER A 121 -7.34 5.18 -9.29
C SER A 121 -7.38 5.12 -10.82
N THR A 122 -6.23 5.29 -11.47
CA THR A 122 -6.17 5.57 -12.91
C THR A 122 -6.77 4.44 -13.74
N PHE A 123 -6.47 3.18 -13.43
CA PHE A 123 -7.03 2.02 -14.13
C PHE A 123 -8.58 2.04 -14.13
N TYR A 124 -9.17 2.26 -12.96
CA TYR A 124 -10.61 2.28 -12.81
C TYR A 124 -11.25 3.59 -13.25
N GLN A 125 -10.50 4.67 -13.47
CA GLN A 125 -11.03 5.88 -14.10
C GLN A 125 -11.03 5.76 -15.63
N ILE A 126 -10.00 5.12 -16.19
CA ILE A 126 -9.73 5.08 -17.63
C ILE A 126 -10.40 3.89 -18.31
N ASP A 127 -10.13 2.68 -17.83
CA ASP A 127 -10.46 1.45 -18.57
C ASP A 127 -11.63 0.65 -17.97
N ALA A 128 -11.92 0.82 -16.68
CA ALA A 128 -12.93 0.04 -15.97
C ALA A 128 -13.75 0.82 -14.91
N PRO A 129 -14.36 1.97 -15.25
CA PRO A 129 -15.15 2.77 -14.30
C PRO A 129 -16.33 2.04 -13.67
N GLU A 130 -16.89 1.04 -14.34
CA GLU A 130 -17.95 0.21 -13.82
C GLU A 130 -17.48 -0.81 -12.76
N LEU A 131 -16.18 -0.97 -12.57
CA LEU A 131 -15.57 -1.91 -11.62
C LEU A 131 -14.98 -1.25 -10.35
N LYS A 132 -15.15 0.06 -10.16
CA LYS A 132 -14.77 0.77 -8.93
C LYS A 132 -15.31 0.06 -7.69
N PHE A 133 -14.42 -0.29 -6.76
CA PHE A 133 -14.65 -1.04 -5.52
C PHE A 133 -15.36 -2.39 -5.68
N ARG A 134 -15.31 -3.01 -6.87
CA ARG A 134 -16.00 -4.27 -7.18
C ARG A 134 -15.07 -5.47 -7.29
N ARG A 135 -13.75 -5.33 -7.19
CA ARG A 135 -12.79 -6.46 -7.26
C ARG A 135 -11.72 -6.37 -6.19
N LEU A 136 -12.13 -6.15 -4.95
CA LEU A 136 -11.24 -5.77 -3.85
C LEU A 136 -10.13 -6.78 -3.58
N PHE A 137 -10.29 -8.07 -3.89
CA PHE A 137 -9.21 -9.04 -3.67
C PHE A 137 -7.94 -8.75 -4.49
N GLU A 138 -8.05 -8.02 -5.61
CA GLU A 138 -6.92 -7.73 -6.50
C GLU A 138 -6.87 -6.27 -6.97
N SER A 139 -7.90 -5.46 -6.67
CA SER A 139 -8.01 -4.13 -7.26
C SER A 139 -6.94 -3.17 -6.78
N HIS A 140 -6.46 -3.35 -5.54
CA HIS A 140 -5.47 -2.48 -4.89
C HIS A 140 -5.92 -1.00 -4.84
N GLU A 141 -7.23 -0.74 -4.91
CA GLU A 141 -7.77 0.62 -4.84
C GLU A 141 -7.50 1.25 -3.47
N LEU A 142 -7.72 0.50 -2.38
CA LEU A 142 -7.41 1.00 -1.04
C LEU A 142 -5.92 0.92 -0.75
N TYR A 143 -5.20 -0.02 -1.37
CA TYR A 143 -3.74 -0.06 -1.30
C TYR A 143 -3.10 1.20 -1.88
N CYS A 144 -3.52 1.61 -3.07
CA CYS A 144 -3.06 2.86 -3.69
C CYS A 144 -3.49 4.07 -2.86
N ALA A 145 -4.72 4.06 -2.32
CA ALA A 145 -5.18 5.11 -1.42
C ALA A 145 -4.30 5.24 -0.16
N GLY A 146 -3.88 4.12 0.42
CA GLY A 146 -2.97 4.12 1.58
C GLY A 146 -1.62 4.74 1.25
N HIS A 147 -0.99 4.35 0.14
CA HIS A 147 0.28 4.97 -0.26
C HIS A 147 0.14 6.46 -0.63
N LEU A 148 -0.99 6.89 -1.19
CA LEU A 148 -1.27 8.32 -1.40
C LEU A 148 -1.37 9.06 -0.07
N ILE A 149 -2.03 8.48 0.94
CA ILE A 149 -2.10 9.03 2.30
C ILE A 149 -0.68 9.19 2.88
N GLU A 150 0.18 8.17 2.76
CA GLU A 150 1.55 8.24 3.24
C GLU A 150 2.37 9.33 2.54
N ALA A 151 2.24 9.43 1.21
CA ALA A 151 2.89 10.47 0.41
C ALA A 151 2.42 11.87 0.81
N ALA A 152 1.11 12.05 1.05
CA ALA A 152 0.53 13.32 1.48
C ALA A 152 1.07 13.78 2.83
N ILE A 153 1.20 12.85 3.80
CA ILE A 153 1.75 13.13 5.12
C ILE A 153 3.22 13.56 5.00
N ALA A 154 4.03 12.83 4.23
CA ALA A 154 5.43 13.16 4.03
C ALA A 154 5.61 14.50 3.31
N TYR A 155 4.83 14.74 2.25
CA TYR A 155 4.85 15.98 1.46
C TYR A 155 4.48 17.19 2.32
N GLN A 156 3.39 17.10 3.09
CA GLN A 156 2.95 18.17 3.99
C GLN A 156 4.00 18.46 5.07
N ALA A 157 4.58 17.42 5.69
CA ALA A 157 5.62 17.59 6.70
C ALA A 157 6.89 18.24 6.14
N ALA A 158 7.24 17.96 4.87
CA ALA A 158 8.44 18.48 4.24
C ALA A 158 8.28 19.91 3.69
N THR A 159 7.06 20.30 3.30
CA THR A 159 6.82 21.54 2.53
C THR A 159 5.88 22.53 3.21
N ASN A 160 5.09 22.10 4.20
CA ASN A 160 3.94 22.82 4.77
C ASN A 160 2.83 23.14 3.73
N ASP A 161 2.78 22.40 2.62
CA ASP A 161 1.73 22.51 1.60
C ASP A 161 0.64 21.45 1.85
N ASP A 162 -0.58 21.91 2.14
CA ASP A 162 -1.73 21.07 2.49
C ASP A 162 -2.53 20.60 1.26
N ARG A 163 -2.15 20.96 0.02
CA ARG A 163 -2.90 20.57 -1.19
C ARG A 163 -3.13 19.07 -1.29
N LEU A 164 -2.07 18.28 -1.09
CA LEU A 164 -2.18 16.82 -1.17
C LEU A 164 -2.98 16.23 0.01
N ILE A 165 -3.00 16.89 1.18
CA ILE A 165 -3.90 16.52 2.28
C ILE A 165 -5.36 16.71 1.86
N GLN A 166 -5.70 17.80 1.16
CA GLN A 166 -7.07 18.04 0.68
C GLN A 166 -7.54 16.97 -0.33
N VAL A 167 -6.64 16.52 -1.22
CA VAL A 167 -6.89 15.39 -2.12
C VAL A 167 -7.20 14.12 -1.31
N VAL A 168 -6.37 13.81 -0.32
CA VAL A 168 -6.57 12.65 0.57
C VAL A 168 -7.88 12.74 1.34
N GLU A 169 -8.26 13.90 1.87
CA GLU A 169 -9.52 14.06 2.60
C GLU A 169 -10.74 13.82 1.70
N LYS A 170 -10.71 14.25 0.44
CA LYS A 170 -11.77 13.94 -0.54
C LYS A 170 -11.82 12.43 -0.81
N LEU A 171 -10.67 11.78 -0.99
CA LEU A 171 -10.59 10.35 -1.20
C LEU A 171 -11.13 9.56 0.00
N ILE A 172 -10.80 9.96 1.23
CA ILE A 172 -11.32 9.30 2.43
C ILE A 172 -12.83 9.47 2.54
N ARG A 173 -13.37 10.66 2.22
CA ARG A 173 -14.84 10.84 2.15
C ARG A 173 -15.48 9.92 1.10
N CYS A 174 -14.86 9.77 -0.07
CA CYS A 174 -15.30 8.80 -1.09
C CYS A 174 -15.33 7.38 -0.51
N ILE A 175 -14.26 6.96 0.17
CA ILE A 175 -14.17 5.64 0.80
C ILE A 175 -15.23 5.48 1.90
N GLN A 176 -15.40 6.44 2.81
CA GLN A 176 -16.42 6.38 3.88
C GLN A 176 -17.86 6.33 3.34
N ASN A 177 -18.12 6.89 2.16
CA ASN A 177 -19.42 6.80 1.49
C ASN A 177 -19.70 5.38 0.96
N HIS A 178 -18.66 4.66 0.54
CA HIS A 178 -18.78 3.33 -0.06
C HIS A 178 -18.60 2.18 0.93
N PHE A 179 -17.79 2.36 1.97
CA PHE A 179 -17.40 1.32 2.92
C PHE A 179 -18.00 1.58 4.31
N GLY A 180 -18.52 0.52 4.93
CA GLY A 180 -19.11 0.62 6.27
C GLY A 180 -20.14 -0.47 6.55
N SER A 181 -20.58 -0.53 7.80
CA SER A 181 -21.54 -1.52 8.30
C SER A 181 -23.00 -1.22 7.91
N GLU A 182 -23.26 -0.04 7.34
CA GLU A 182 -24.60 0.41 6.96
C GLU A 182 -25.12 -0.33 5.73
N LYS A 183 -26.45 -0.47 5.66
CA LYS A 183 -27.09 -1.14 4.52
C LYS A 183 -26.77 -0.41 3.22
N GLY A 184 -26.27 -1.17 2.24
CA GLY A 184 -25.91 -0.66 0.92
C GLY A 184 -24.43 -0.28 0.77
N LYS A 185 -23.68 -0.24 1.87
CA LYS A 185 -22.22 -0.10 1.84
C LYS A 185 -21.52 -1.46 1.71
N ILE A 186 -20.28 -1.40 1.25
CA ILE A 186 -19.38 -2.53 1.09
C ILE A 186 -18.83 -2.92 2.46
N ASN A 187 -19.06 -4.18 2.84
CA ASN A 187 -18.63 -4.78 4.10
C ASN A 187 -17.39 -5.65 3.89
N GLY A 188 -16.29 -5.05 3.45
CA GLY A 188 -15.04 -5.75 3.23
C GLY A 188 -13.85 -4.80 3.11
N ALA A 189 -12.67 -5.38 3.04
CA ALA A 189 -11.39 -4.68 2.92
C ALA A 189 -10.65 -5.15 1.67
N ASP A 190 -9.70 -4.34 1.19
CA ASP A 190 -8.84 -4.66 0.05
C ASP A 190 -8.06 -5.96 0.28
N GLY A 191 -7.77 -6.71 -0.78
CA GLY A 191 -6.96 -7.91 -0.73
C GLY A 191 -5.52 -7.63 -0.33
N HIS A 192 -5.02 -6.41 -0.56
CA HIS A 192 -3.74 -5.96 -0.05
C HIS A 192 -3.93 -4.89 1.03
N GLN A 193 -3.53 -5.24 2.27
CA GLN A 193 -3.48 -4.33 3.41
C GLN A 193 -2.46 -3.25 3.15
N GLU A 194 -2.77 -2.02 3.58
CA GLU A 194 -1.93 -0.82 3.47
C GLU A 194 -2.72 0.38 4.01
N ILE A 195 -3.97 0.55 3.54
CA ILE A 195 -4.84 1.66 4.00
C ILE A 195 -4.97 1.71 5.52
N GLU A 196 -4.96 0.56 6.20
CA GLU A 196 -5.11 0.49 7.64
C GLU A 196 -3.95 1.20 8.37
N LEU A 197 -2.69 1.00 7.96
CA LEU A 197 -1.55 1.67 8.62
C LEU A 197 -1.45 3.15 8.21
N ALA A 198 -1.76 3.46 6.95
CA ALA A 198 -1.75 4.83 6.45
C ALA A 198 -2.78 5.72 7.17
N LEU A 199 -4.00 5.20 7.41
CA LEU A 199 -5.04 5.90 8.17
C LEU A 199 -4.63 6.18 9.62
N VAL A 200 -3.86 5.28 10.26
CA VAL A 200 -3.34 5.55 11.61
C VAL A 200 -2.28 6.65 11.57
N LYS A 201 -1.39 6.65 10.57
CA LYS A 201 -0.42 7.75 10.38
C LYS A 201 -1.13 9.08 10.15
N LEU A 202 -2.22 9.08 9.38
CA LEU A 202 -3.03 10.28 9.15
C LEU A 202 -3.70 10.76 10.43
N TYR A 203 -4.25 9.84 11.25
CA TYR A 203 -4.72 10.16 12.58
C TYR A 203 -3.62 10.79 13.45
N GLU A 204 -2.41 10.25 13.45
CA GLU A 204 -1.30 10.77 14.27
C GLU A 204 -0.97 12.23 13.95
N VAL A 205 -1.09 12.65 12.68
CA VAL A 205 -0.80 14.04 12.28
C VAL A 205 -2.00 14.98 12.33
N THR A 206 -3.23 14.48 12.13
CA THR A 206 -4.45 15.32 12.11
C THR A 206 -5.22 15.32 13.42
N GLN A 207 -5.03 14.30 14.26
CA GLN A 207 -5.84 14.01 15.45
C GLN A 207 -7.34 13.79 15.14
N ASN A 208 -7.70 13.49 13.88
CA ASN A 208 -9.08 13.17 13.51
C ASN A 208 -9.39 11.69 13.79
N GLU A 209 -10.14 11.44 14.87
CA GLU A 209 -10.53 10.11 15.34
C GLU A 209 -11.27 9.27 14.29
N GLU A 210 -11.92 9.89 13.30
CA GLU A 210 -12.60 9.16 12.22
C GLU A 210 -11.63 8.28 11.40
N TYR A 211 -10.38 8.71 11.23
CA TYR A 211 -9.37 7.94 10.51
C TYR A 211 -8.91 6.71 11.31
N LEU A 212 -8.77 6.86 12.63
CA LEU A 212 -8.43 5.74 13.51
C LEU A 212 -9.56 4.70 13.57
N GLU A 213 -10.81 5.15 13.68
CA GLU A 213 -11.96 4.24 13.67
C GLU A 213 -12.15 3.56 12.31
N LEU A 214 -11.91 4.25 11.20
CA LEU A 214 -11.94 3.65 9.87
C LEU A 214 -10.85 2.59 9.70
N SER A 215 -9.61 2.85 10.13
CA SER A 215 -8.52 1.88 10.13
C SER A 215 -8.89 0.62 10.92
N LYS A 216 -9.38 0.83 12.15
CA LYS A 216 -9.82 -0.25 13.02
C LYS A 216 -10.96 -1.05 12.37
N TRP A 217 -11.92 -0.40 11.74
CA TRP A 217 -13.02 -1.07 11.06
C TRP A 217 -12.52 -1.95 9.91
N PHE A 218 -11.60 -1.48 9.06
CA PHE A 218 -10.99 -2.29 8.01
C PHE A 218 -10.26 -3.53 8.54
N LEU A 219 -9.55 -3.39 9.66
CA LEU A 219 -8.93 -4.54 10.33
C LEU A 219 -9.99 -5.53 10.87
N GLU A 220 -11.06 -5.04 11.46
CA GLU A 220 -12.07 -5.87 12.12
C GLU A 220 -13.04 -6.55 11.15
N ILE A 221 -13.33 -5.94 9.99
CA ILE A 221 -14.19 -6.53 8.96
C ILE A 221 -13.48 -7.65 8.18
N ARG A 222 -12.14 -7.60 8.09
CA ARG A 222 -11.34 -8.59 7.37
C ARG A 222 -11.56 -10.00 7.95
N GLY A 223 -11.99 -10.91 7.08
CA GLY A 223 -12.21 -12.32 7.41
C GLY A 223 -13.45 -12.62 8.26
N GLN A 224 -14.34 -11.64 8.47
CA GLN A 224 -15.67 -11.89 9.07
C GLN A 224 -16.55 -12.74 8.15
N ASP A 225 -16.43 -12.51 6.83
CA ASP A 225 -17.05 -13.30 5.78
C ASP A 225 -15.95 -13.82 4.84
N PRO A 226 -15.43 -15.05 5.04
CA PRO A 226 -14.40 -15.62 4.17
C PRO A 226 -14.83 -15.73 2.69
N GLU A 227 -16.13 -15.73 2.41
CA GLU A 227 -16.67 -15.79 1.05
C GLU A 227 -16.86 -14.40 0.41
N PHE A 228 -16.51 -13.31 1.12
CA PHE A 228 -16.74 -11.94 0.67
C PHE A 228 -16.23 -11.69 -0.76
N TYR A 229 -14.97 -12.02 -1.03
CA TYR A 229 -14.37 -11.79 -2.35
C TYR A 229 -15.01 -12.65 -3.44
N GLN A 230 -15.37 -13.90 -3.12
CA GLN A 230 -16.05 -14.79 -4.06
C GLN A 230 -17.45 -14.26 -4.39
N LYS A 231 -18.19 -13.76 -3.39
CA LYS A 231 -19.50 -13.13 -3.57
C LYS A 231 -19.40 -11.90 -4.46
N GLN A 232 -18.34 -11.11 -4.33
CA GLN A 232 -18.10 -9.93 -5.17
C GLN A 232 -17.89 -10.32 -6.65
N LEU A 233 -17.09 -11.35 -6.90
CA LEU A 233 -16.92 -11.90 -8.26
C LEU A 233 -18.23 -12.47 -8.82
N ASP A 234 -18.99 -13.20 -8.02
CA ASP A 234 -20.27 -13.77 -8.45
C ASP A 234 -21.31 -12.69 -8.75
N GLU A 235 -21.33 -11.59 -7.99
CA GLU A 235 -22.15 -10.43 -8.28
C GLU A 235 -21.74 -9.76 -9.59
N ASN A 236 -20.45 -9.54 -9.82
CA ASN A 236 -19.95 -8.99 -11.08
C ASN A 236 -20.34 -9.87 -12.27
N ARG A 237 -20.26 -11.19 -12.16
CA ARG A 237 -20.73 -12.12 -13.21
C ARG A 237 -22.23 -11.97 -13.49
N LYS A 238 -23.06 -11.85 -12.45
CA LYS A 238 -24.51 -11.63 -12.61
C LYS A 238 -24.83 -10.33 -13.32
N LEU A 239 -24.00 -9.31 -13.13
CA LEU A 239 -24.13 -7.99 -13.75
C LEU A 239 -23.48 -7.92 -15.15
N GLY A 240 -22.87 -8.99 -15.65
CA GLY A 240 -22.17 -9.01 -16.94
C GLY A 240 -20.79 -8.33 -16.91
N LEU A 241 -20.27 -8.03 -15.73
CA LEU A 241 -18.97 -7.38 -15.51
C LEU A 241 -17.82 -8.38 -15.31
N GLY A 242 -18.13 -9.65 -15.05
CA GLY A 242 -17.14 -10.71 -14.85
C GLY A 242 -16.62 -11.27 -16.18
N LYS A 243 -15.37 -10.95 -16.55
CA LYS A 243 -14.68 -11.52 -17.73
C LYS A 243 -13.92 -12.82 -17.42
N GLU A 244 -13.93 -13.26 -16.17
CA GLU A 244 -13.02 -14.29 -15.66
C GLU A 244 -13.68 -15.67 -15.56
N HIS A 245 -12.88 -16.69 -15.88
CA HIS A 245 -13.25 -18.08 -15.62
C HIS A 245 -13.42 -18.34 -14.11
N PRO A 246 -14.22 -19.32 -13.70
CA PRO A 246 -14.31 -19.72 -12.30
C PRO A 246 -12.95 -20.15 -11.76
N PHE A 247 -12.42 -19.45 -10.76
CA PHE A 247 -11.28 -19.88 -9.95
C PHE A 247 -11.61 -19.71 -8.46
N SER A 248 -10.92 -20.47 -7.62
CA SER A 248 -11.06 -20.40 -6.17
C SER A 248 -10.11 -19.36 -5.59
N ILE A 249 -10.64 -18.43 -4.80
CA ILE A 249 -9.83 -17.44 -4.07
C ILE A 249 -9.18 -18.11 -2.84
N ASN A 250 -7.85 -18.10 -2.77
CA ASN A 250 -7.13 -18.52 -1.57
C ASN A 250 -7.13 -17.39 -0.53
N THR A 251 -8.11 -17.38 0.37
CA THR A 251 -8.27 -16.33 1.39
C THR A 251 -7.14 -16.28 2.42
N VAL A 252 -6.29 -17.32 2.52
CA VAL A 252 -5.08 -17.27 3.36
C VAL A 252 -4.06 -16.29 2.79
N TYR A 253 -3.93 -16.23 1.46
CA TYR A 253 -3.00 -15.32 0.77
C TYR A 253 -3.25 -13.84 1.12
N TYR A 254 -4.52 -13.47 1.31
CA TYR A 254 -5.01 -12.12 1.64
C TYR A 254 -5.27 -11.90 3.14
N GLN A 255 -4.89 -12.88 3.99
CA GLN A 255 -5.16 -12.90 5.44
C GLN A 255 -6.65 -12.63 5.75
N ALA A 256 -7.55 -13.14 4.90
CA ALA A 256 -8.99 -12.97 5.01
C ALA A 256 -9.73 -14.30 5.27
N HIS A 257 -8.98 -15.36 5.56
CA HIS A 257 -9.53 -16.68 5.87
C HIS A 257 -10.22 -16.73 7.25
N LYS A 258 -9.87 -15.82 8.16
CA LYS A 258 -10.42 -15.68 9.52
C LYS A 258 -10.32 -14.23 10.00
N PRO A 259 -11.13 -13.81 10.98
CA PRO A 259 -10.96 -12.53 11.65
C PRO A 259 -9.53 -12.34 12.16
N VAL A 260 -8.99 -11.12 12.10
CA VAL A 260 -7.60 -10.81 12.49
C VAL A 260 -7.23 -11.25 13.92
N TYR A 261 -8.23 -11.30 14.81
CA TYR A 261 -8.07 -11.76 16.19
C TYR A 261 -7.79 -13.27 16.33
N GLU A 262 -8.17 -14.05 15.33
CA GLU A 262 -8.16 -15.52 15.33
C GLU A 262 -7.03 -16.11 14.49
N GLN A 263 -6.25 -15.26 13.81
CA GLN A 263 -5.09 -15.72 13.04
C GLN A 263 -3.93 -16.03 14.00
N GLU A 264 -3.45 -17.28 13.94
CA GLU A 264 -2.47 -17.82 14.90
C GLU A 264 -1.04 -17.84 14.36
N GLU A 265 -0.89 -17.86 13.04
CA GLU A 265 0.38 -18.05 12.34
C GLU A 265 0.57 -17.01 11.23
N ALA A 266 1.82 -16.70 10.92
CA ALA A 266 2.17 -15.86 9.78
C ALA A 266 2.02 -16.66 8.49
N ALA A 267 0.98 -16.39 7.71
CA ALA A 267 0.61 -17.14 6.51
C ALA A 267 0.22 -16.21 5.35
N GLY A 268 0.27 -16.76 4.13
CA GLY A 268 -0.01 -16.00 2.92
C GLY A 268 1.12 -15.05 2.55
N HIS A 269 0.81 -14.06 1.71
CA HIS A 269 1.78 -13.09 1.19
C HIS A 269 2.50 -12.33 2.31
N ALA A 270 3.82 -12.20 2.21
CA ALA A 270 4.65 -11.69 3.31
C ALA A 270 4.37 -10.20 3.61
N VAL A 271 4.37 -9.33 2.59
CA VAL A 271 4.14 -7.88 2.74
C VAL A 271 2.76 -7.58 3.33
N ARG A 272 1.73 -8.26 2.81
CA ARG A 272 0.33 -8.09 3.20
C ARG A 272 0.15 -8.34 4.68
N LEU A 273 0.73 -9.44 5.18
CA LEU A 273 0.70 -9.76 6.60
C LEU A 273 1.38 -8.68 7.45
N VAL A 274 2.59 -8.24 7.09
CA VAL A 274 3.33 -7.29 7.94
C VAL A 274 2.74 -5.88 7.92
N TYR A 275 2.14 -5.45 6.81
CA TYR A 275 1.38 -4.20 6.75
C TYR A 275 0.13 -4.27 7.64
N MET A 276 -0.63 -5.37 7.55
CA MET A 276 -1.76 -5.62 8.45
C MET A 276 -1.33 -5.61 9.92
N ALA A 277 -0.24 -6.32 10.24
CA ALA A 277 0.23 -6.47 11.61
C ALA A 277 0.80 -5.17 12.19
N ALA A 278 1.43 -4.33 11.37
CA ALA A 278 1.82 -2.98 11.74
C ALA A 278 0.60 -2.14 12.13
N ALA A 279 -0.42 -2.10 11.28
CA ALA A 279 -1.69 -1.41 11.57
C ALA A 279 -2.35 -1.95 12.85
N MET A 280 -2.40 -3.27 13.05
CA MET A 280 -2.95 -3.87 14.27
C MET A 280 -2.23 -3.39 15.53
N ALA A 281 -0.90 -3.30 15.50
CA ALA A 281 -0.12 -2.84 16.64
C ALA A 281 -0.34 -1.35 16.93
N ASP A 282 -0.41 -0.51 15.90
CA ASP A 282 -0.64 0.93 16.05
C ASP A 282 -2.08 1.24 16.49
N VAL A 283 -3.10 0.60 15.90
CA VAL A 283 -4.50 0.73 16.37
C VAL A 283 -4.62 0.27 17.82
N ALA A 284 -3.97 -0.84 18.20
CA ALA A 284 -4.01 -1.31 19.58
C ALA A 284 -3.38 -0.32 20.56
N TYR A 285 -2.31 0.38 20.15
CA TYR A 285 -1.65 1.41 20.95
C TYR A 285 -2.59 2.59 21.23
N HIS A 286 -3.21 3.14 20.19
CA HIS A 286 -4.06 4.32 20.30
C HIS A 286 -5.39 4.00 21.01
N THR A 287 -6.04 2.89 20.66
CA THR A 287 -7.35 2.50 21.23
C THR A 287 -7.26 1.72 22.55
N LYS A 288 -6.05 1.40 23.02
CA LYS A 288 -5.79 0.52 24.17
C LYS A 288 -6.45 -0.88 24.03
N ASN A 289 -6.65 -1.35 22.79
CA ASN A 289 -7.25 -2.64 22.49
C ASN A 289 -6.27 -3.80 22.78
N LYS A 290 -6.35 -4.34 23.99
CA LYS A 290 -5.51 -5.47 24.44
C LYS A 290 -5.66 -6.74 23.60
N LYS A 291 -6.85 -6.99 23.04
CA LYS A 291 -7.11 -8.17 22.21
C LYS A 291 -6.35 -8.07 20.89
N MET A 292 -6.38 -6.90 20.26
CA MET A 292 -5.64 -6.61 19.03
C MET A 292 -4.13 -6.67 19.26
N LEU A 293 -3.63 -6.07 20.35
CA LEU A 293 -2.22 -6.17 20.72
C LEU A 293 -1.77 -7.63 20.95
N THR A 294 -2.62 -8.45 21.56
CA THR A 294 -2.32 -9.87 21.78
C THR A 294 -2.23 -10.63 20.45
N ALA A 295 -3.11 -10.33 19.50
CA ALA A 295 -3.06 -10.91 18.16
C ALA A 295 -1.79 -10.47 17.40
N ALA A 296 -1.44 -9.18 17.43
CA ALA A 296 -0.20 -8.67 16.85
C ALA A 296 1.04 -9.33 17.48
N LYS A 297 1.10 -9.43 18.82
CA LYS A 297 2.19 -10.12 19.56
C LYS A 297 2.33 -11.59 19.15
N ARG A 298 1.22 -12.28 18.88
CA ARG A 298 1.23 -13.67 18.42
C ARG A 298 1.83 -13.80 17.02
N ILE A 299 1.41 -12.95 16.08
CA ILE A 299 1.99 -12.91 14.72
C ILE A 299 3.47 -12.56 14.77
N TRP A 300 3.85 -11.50 15.50
CA TRP A 300 5.25 -11.12 15.71
C TRP A 300 6.08 -12.29 16.22
N LYS A 301 5.61 -12.99 17.28
CA LYS A 301 6.31 -14.14 17.85
C LYS A 301 6.46 -15.28 16.85
N ASN A 302 5.45 -15.56 16.02
CA ASN A 302 5.53 -16.61 15.00
C ASN A 302 6.59 -16.28 13.95
N ILE A 303 6.60 -15.04 13.42
CA ILE A 303 7.61 -14.56 12.46
C ILE A 303 9.01 -14.71 13.07
N VAL A 304 9.30 -13.96 14.14
CA VAL A 304 10.69 -13.80 14.63
C VAL A 304 11.28 -15.04 15.30
N LYS A 305 10.45 -16.03 15.67
CA LYS A 305 10.93 -17.27 16.31
C LYS A 305 10.92 -18.48 15.39
N LYS A 306 10.19 -18.44 14.27
CA LYS A 306 9.97 -19.64 13.47
C LYS A 306 10.01 -19.42 11.96
N ARG A 307 9.73 -18.20 11.46
CA ARG A 307 9.56 -17.93 10.02
C ARG A 307 10.33 -16.70 9.53
N MET A 308 11.49 -16.45 10.12
CA MET A 308 12.39 -15.34 9.76
C MET A 308 13.80 -15.88 9.56
N TYR A 309 14.40 -15.50 8.44
CA TYR A 309 15.78 -15.87 8.10
C TYR A 309 16.77 -15.10 8.98
N ILE A 310 18.02 -15.58 9.03
CA ILE A 310 19.08 -14.95 9.83
C ILE A 310 19.35 -13.48 9.43
N THR A 311 19.06 -13.12 8.18
CA THR A 311 19.17 -11.76 7.63
C THR A 311 18.04 -10.83 8.04
N GLY A 312 16.98 -11.34 8.69
CA GLY A 312 15.73 -10.63 8.92
C GLY A 312 14.71 -10.78 7.79
N GLY A 313 15.08 -11.41 6.68
CA GLY A 313 14.16 -11.68 5.56
C GLY A 313 12.99 -12.59 5.97
N ILE A 314 11.84 -12.39 5.32
CA ILE A 314 10.61 -13.15 5.50
C ILE A 314 9.99 -13.50 4.14
N GLY A 315 9.24 -14.60 4.07
CA GLY A 315 8.75 -15.16 2.81
C GLY A 315 9.70 -16.25 2.29
N SER A 316 9.25 -17.49 2.40
CA SER A 316 10.05 -18.71 2.16
C SER A 316 9.79 -19.36 0.80
N THR A 317 8.85 -18.82 0.01
CA THR A 317 8.54 -19.34 -1.32
C THR A 317 8.25 -18.24 -2.34
N VAL A 318 8.71 -18.44 -3.57
CA VAL A 318 8.35 -17.63 -4.75
C VAL A 318 6.86 -17.73 -5.08
N LEU A 319 6.19 -18.82 -4.67
CA LEU A 319 4.78 -19.04 -4.96
C LEU A 319 3.91 -18.16 -4.06
N GLY A 320 3.47 -17.03 -4.61
CA GLY A 320 2.71 -16.04 -3.87
C GLY A 320 3.53 -15.29 -2.83
N GLU A 321 4.86 -15.31 -2.93
CA GLU A 321 5.75 -14.41 -2.17
C GLU A 321 5.47 -14.52 -0.67
N ALA A 322 5.31 -15.76 -0.22
CA ALA A 322 4.52 -16.09 0.95
C ALA A 322 5.33 -16.74 2.07
N PHE A 323 4.78 -16.67 3.27
CA PHE A 323 5.14 -17.59 4.33
C PHE A 323 4.65 -19.01 4.02
N THR A 324 5.45 -20.01 4.38
CA THR A 324 5.08 -21.44 4.30
C THR A 324 4.63 -21.96 5.67
N PHE A 325 5.50 -22.67 6.40
CA PHE A 325 5.22 -23.24 7.71
C PHE A 325 6.39 -23.02 8.68
N ASP A 326 6.18 -23.36 9.96
CA ASP A 326 7.18 -23.14 11.00
C ASP A 326 8.50 -23.86 10.68
N TYR A 327 9.61 -23.13 10.74
CA TYR A 327 10.98 -23.60 10.52
C TYR A 327 11.34 -24.00 9.08
N ASP A 328 10.45 -23.77 8.12
CA ASP A 328 10.76 -23.92 6.69
C ASP A 328 11.50 -22.69 6.17
N LEU A 329 12.83 -22.74 6.25
CA LEU A 329 13.74 -21.64 5.91
C LEU A 329 14.82 -22.10 4.90
N PRO A 330 14.46 -22.57 3.69
CA PRO A 330 15.42 -22.97 2.66
C PRO A 330 16.18 -21.77 2.11
N ASN A 331 17.51 -21.81 2.09
CA ASN A 331 18.32 -20.66 1.66
C ASN A 331 18.37 -20.48 0.13
N ASP A 332 18.11 -21.52 -0.64
CA ASP A 332 18.21 -21.54 -2.11
C ASP A 332 16.89 -21.22 -2.83
N THR A 333 15.76 -21.45 -2.17
CA THR A 333 14.42 -21.20 -2.74
C THR A 333 13.61 -20.15 -1.97
N MET A 334 14.22 -19.47 -0.99
CA MET A 334 13.62 -18.34 -0.28
C MET A 334 13.22 -17.22 -1.24
N TYR A 335 12.19 -16.45 -0.85
CA TYR A 335 11.84 -15.24 -1.58
C TYR A 335 12.47 -14.01 -0.93
N CYS A 336 12.19 -13.78 0.36
CA CYS A 336 12.80 -12.70 1.14
C CYS A 336 12.79 -11.34 0.45
N GLU A 337 11.60 -10.97 -0.02
CA GLU A 337 11.32 -9.71 -0.68
C GLU A 337 11.81 -8.50 0.13
N THR A 338 12.38 -7.52 -0.57
CA THR A 338 12.80 -6.25 0.02
C THR A 338 11.64 -5.54 0.71
N CYS A 339 10.47 -5.48 0.07
CA CYS A 339 9.27 -4.85 0.63
C CYS A 339 8.79 -5.54 1.91
N ALA A 340 8.92 -6.86 2.01
CA ALA A 340 8.53 -7.60 3.20
C ALA A 340 9.45 -7.27 4.38
N SER A 341 10.74 -7.08 4.12
CA SER A 341 11.69 -6.61 5.14
C SER A 341 11.38 -5.18 5.61
N ILE A 342 11.01 -4.27 4.69
CA ILE A 342 10.57 -2.90 5.04
C ILE A 342 9.27 -2.93 5.86
N GLY A 343 8.28 -3.72 5.45
CA GLY A 343 7.04 -3.88 6.21
C GLY A 343 7.28 -4.48 7.59
N LEU A 344 8.24 -5.40 7.74
CA LEU A 344 8.65 -5.92 9.04
C LEU A 344 9.30 -4.83 9.91
N MET A 345 10.06 -3.88 9.32
CA MET A 345 10.57 -2.71 10.05
C MET A 345 9.43 -1.80 10.54
N PHE A 346 8.39 -1.58 9.74
CA PHE A 346 7.19 -0.84 10.16
C PHE A 346 6.48 -1.55 11.31
N PHE A 347 6.30 -2.87 11.20
CA PHE A 347 5.70 -3.66 12.27
C PHE A 347 6.55 -3.62 13.54
N ALA A 348 7.87 -3.72 13.44
CA ALA A 348 8.78 -3.59 14.58
C ALA A 348 8.65 -2.21 15.26
N LYS A 349 8.57 -1.13 14.48
CA LYS A 349 8.37 0.24 14.98
C LYS A 349 7.05 0.38 15.74
N ALA A 350 5.95 -0.17 15.20
CA ALA A 350 4.64 -0.16 15.86
C ALA A 350 4.65 -0.98 17.17
N MET A 351 5.35 -2.11 17.19
CA MET A 351 5.52 -2.94 18.38
C MET A 351 6.31 -2.24 19.49
N LEU A 352 7.28 -1.39 19.16
CA LEU A 352 8.05 -0.62 20.15
C LEU A 352 7.22 0.43 20.91
N LYS A 353 6.07 0.86 20.36
CA LYS A 353 5.14 1.78 21.04
C LYS A 353 4.36 1.09 22.18
N ASN A 354 4.26 -0.25 22.16
CA ASN A 354 3.40 -1.08 23.03
C ASN A 354 4.17 -1.97 24.02
#